data_AF-A0A0G0M6B0-F1
#
_entry.id   AF-A0A0G0M6B0-F1
#
_cell.length_a   1.000
_cell.length_b   1.000
_cell.length_c   1.000
_cell.angle_alpha   90.00
_cell.angle_beta   90.00
_cell.angle_gamma   90.00
#
_symmetry.space_group_name_H-M   'P 1'
#
loop_
_entity.id
_entity.type
_entity.pdbx_description
1 polymer ?
#
loop_
_entity_poly.entity_id
_entity_poly.type
_entity_poly.pdbx_seq_one_letter_code
_entity_poly.pdbx_strand_id
1 'polypeptide(L)'
;MSEFGKNKNPSMTYISNAVGRDKNIRYISKVFDIEDFKDFYTDKINKKVYEVIRESGRQEITAIYNEDTSKFSIRIQRFSKESGLPHCQSFSFWGGSLIKFIKFIESLDAFNYSIKDKIKLTDQQVDGLIERKRKLQQLINATDDLSSTEFEYIFKNLKTKDKIEIFKKNLDIMSKVEIENFEAAIKQKEYKKAIDDFEKLLQLEEDGNIVFDIQKHSELTKYFAGQPEKIFQIWLENNLWVFGVEYYKKHSFSVISSDGSKADLVMETADGFINLIELKRPKLQYELFNYDSSHRNYYPTKDFSQSISQCLIYLKRLEEFKTTLEKNQQTKILRPMIKLIIGRTNNFSSEEKQALRLLKSSLHGVDIISYDQILYNAKQIVSFYKLPS
;
A
#
# COMPACT_ATOMS: atom_id res chain seq x y z
N MET A 1 4.10 -32.47 -35.27
CA MET A 1 4.10 -33.94 -35.07
C MET A 1 4.79 -34.22 -33.75
N SER A 2 4.12 -34.91 -32.83
CA SER A 2 4.66 -35.24 -31.51
C SER A 2 5.90 -36.12 -31.66
N GLU A 3 7.01 -35.75 -31.01
CA GLU A 3 8.01 -36.75 -30.62
C GLU A 3 7.24 -37.88 -29.93
N PHE A 4 7.30 -39.07 -30.52
CA PHE A 4 6.75 -40.29 -29.93
C PHE A 4 7.19 -40.36 -28.45
N GLY A 5 6.32 -40.85 -27.57
CA GLY A 5 6.57 -40.91 -26.12
C GLY A 5 7.93 -41.51 -25.70
N LYS A 6 8.65 -42.18 -26.62
CA LYS A 6 10.01 -42.71 -26.50
C LYS A 6 11.05 -41.69 -25.97
N ASN A 7 10.96 -40.41 -26.33
CA ASN A 7 11.96 -39.39 -25.93
C ASN A 7 11.60 -38.60 -24.65
N LYS A 8 10.42 -38.83 -24.07
CA LYS A 8 9.97 -38.10 -22.87
C LYS A 8 10.54 -38.74 -21.60
N ASN A 9 10.96 -37.91 -20.66
CA ASN A 9 11.42 -38.33 -19.34
C ASN A 9 10.21 -38.61 -18.44
N PRO A 10 10.09 -39.80 -17.81
CA PRO A 10 8.98 -40.13 -16.92
C PRO A 10 8.78 -39.18 -15.73
N SER A 11 9.86 -38.58 -15.23
CA SER A 11 9.85 -37.66 -14.09
C SER A 11 9.44 -36.23 -14.46
N MET A 12 9.00 -36.01 -15.70
CA MET A 12 8.63 -34.71 -16.24
C MET A 12 7.19 -34.70 -16.75
N THR A 13 6.53 -33.57 -16.55
CA THR A 13 5.25 -33.23 -17.18
C THR A 13 5.52 -32.13 -18.22
N TYR A 14 5.00 -32.32 -19.42
CA TYR A 14 5.28 -31.45 -20.57
C TYR A 14 4.02 -30.70 -20.97
N ILE A 15 4.12 -29.38 -21.11
CA ILE A 15 3.09 -28.52 -21.67
C ILE A 15 3.63 -27.96 -22.99
N SER A 16 2.89 -28.15 -24.08
CA SER A 16 3.31 -27.68 -25.40
C SER A 16 3.29 -26.15 -25.50
N ASN A 17 3.91 -25.63 -26.57
CA ASN A 17 3.55 -24.31 -27.07
C ASN A 17 2.04 -24.25 -27.34
N ALA A 18 1.48 -23.05 -27.34
CA ALA A 18 0.15 -22.82 -27.86
C ALA A 18 0.09 -23.12 -29.36
N VAL A 19 -0.87 -23.94 -29.76
CA VAL A 19 -1.06 -24.43 -31.13
C VAL A 19 -2.50 -24.21 -31.59
N GLY A 20 -2.77 -24.47 -32.87
CA GLY A 20 -4.03 -24.11 -33.52
C GLY A 20 -3.96 -22.75 -34.20
N ARG A 21 -4.95 -22.44 -35.05
CA ARG A 21 -5.01 -21.20 -35.85
C ARG A 21 -4.93 -19.95 -34.95
N ASP A 22 -5.57 -20.01 -33.80
CA ASP A 22 -5.70 -18.89 -32.85
C ASP A 22 -4.85 -19.06 -31.57
N LYS A 23 -3.92 -20.04 -31.55
CA LYS A 23 -3.07 -20.34 -30.37
C LYS A 23 -3.88 -20.58 -29.08
N ASN A 24 -5.00 -21.28 -29.22
CA ASN A 24 -5.98 -21.58 -28.18
C ASN A 24 -5.91 -23.04 -27.69
N ILE A 25 -5.08 -23.90 -28.31
CA ILE A 25 -4.95 -25.32 -27.93
C ILE A 25 -3.61 -25.57 -27.21
N ARG A 26 -3.65 -26.33 -26.11
CA ARG A 26 -2.46 -26.80 -25.38
C ARG A 26 -2.48 -28.31 -25.20
N TYR A 27 -1.35 -28.95 -25.45
CA TYR A 27 -1.14 -30.37 -25.17
C TYR A 27 -0.31 -30.51 -23.91
N ILE A 28 -0.86 -31.22 -22.92
CA ILE A 28 -0.21 -31.57 -21.67
C ILE A 28 0.03 -33.07 -21.72
N SER A 29 1.25 -33.53 -21.45
CA SER A 29 1.57 -34.95 -21.54
C SER A 29 2.53 -35.42 -20.48
N LYS A 30 2.36 -36.67 -20.07
CA LYS A 30 3.24 -37.38 -19.14
C LYS A 30 3.38 -38.82 -19.60
N VAL A 31 4.60 -39.33 -19.50
CA VAL A 31 4.90 -40.75 -19.78
C VAL A 31 5.28 -41.45 -18.49
N PHE A 32 5.02 -42.75 -18.44
CA PHE A 32 5.54 -43.62 -17.39
C PHE A 32 5.83 -44.99 -18.01
N ASP A 33 6.90 -45.59 -17.50
CA ASP A 33 7.31 -46.93 -17.88
C ASP A 33 6.61 -47.93 -16.96
N ILE A 34 6.07 -48.98 -17.56
CA ILE A 34 5.37 -50.07 -16.90
C ILE A 34 6.21 -51.32 -17.11
N GLU A 35 6.53 -52.02 -16.03
CA GLU A 35 7.23 -53.32 -16.07
C GLU A 35 6.29 -54.44 -16.52
N ASP A 36 6.84 -55.61 -16.79
CA ASP A 36 6.02 -56.80 -17.06
C ASP A 36 5.11 -57.06 -15.86
N PHE A 37 3.82 -57.30 -16.11
CA PHE A 37 2.87 -57.57 -15.04
C PHE A 37 1.89 -58.67 -15.42
N LYS A 38 1.38 -59.36 -14.39
CA LYS A 38 0.32 -60.35 -14.54
C LYS A 38 -1.04 -59.66 -14.59
N ASP A 39 -1.85 -60.04 -15.56
CA ASP A 39 -3.19 -59.55 -15.81
C ASP A 39 -4.12 -60.72 -16.07
N PHE A 40 -5.43 -60.49 -16.10
CA PHE A 40 -6.42 -61.53 -16.34
C PHE A 40 -7.18 -61.26 -17.64
N TYR A 41 -7.16 -62.24 -18.54
CA TYR A 41 -7.96 -62.22 -19.77
C TYR A 41 -9.15 -63.16 -19.62
N THR A 42 -10.36 -62.64 -19.79
CA THR A 42 -11.59 -63.45 -19.79
C THR A 42 -11.98 -63.79 -21.22
N ASP A 43 -11.92 -65.08 -21.56
CA ASP A 43 -12.51 -65.62 -22.78
C ASP A 43 -14.01 -65.81 -22.54
N LYS A 44 -14.80 -64.87 -23.09
CA LYS A 44 -16.25 -64.86 -22.94
C LYS A 44 -16.94 -66.04 -23.64
N ILE A 45 -16.31 -66.61 -24.67
CA ILE A 45 -16.87 -67.72 -25.46
C ILE A 45 -16.74 -69.01 -24.65
N ASN A 46 -15.53 -69.26 -24.14
CA ASN A 46 -15.25 -70.47 -23.37
C ASN A 46 -15.53 -70.34 -21.87
N LYS A 47 -15.97 -69.16 -21.41
CA LYS A 47 -16.19 -68.82 -19.98
C LYS A 47 -14.98 -69.15 -19.10
N LYS A 48 -13.77 -68.94 -19.62
CA LYS A 48 -12.51 -69.19 -18.91
C LYS A 48 -11.76 -67.89 -18.65
N VAL A 49 -11.04 -67.85 -17.54
CA VAL A 49 -10.12 -66.75 -17.21
C VAL A 49 -8.69 -67.29 -17.29
N TYR A 50 -7.85 -66.59 -18.04
CA TYR A 50 -6.44 -66.89 -18.19
C TYR A 50 -5.61 -65.83 -17.48
N GLU A 51 -4.61 -66.24 -16.71
CA GLU A 51 -3.55 -65.33 -16.27
C GLU A 51 -2.62 -65.10 -17.47
N VAL A 52 -2.42 -63.84 -17.85
CA VAL A 52 -1.57 -63.45 -18.97
C VAL A 52 -0.50 -62.49 -18.48
N ILE A 53 0.71 -62.63 -19.00
CA ILE A 53 1.77 -61.65 -18.76
C ILE A 53 1.61 -60.55 -19.82
N ARG A 54 1.41 -59.31 -19.35
CA ARG A 54 1.46 -58.12 -20.19
C ARG A 54 2.90 -57.64 -20.21
N GLU A 55 3.51 -57.68 -21.39
CA GLU A 55 4.87 -57.20 -21.61
C GLU A 55 5.03 -55.72 -21.22
N SER A 56 6.21 -55.37 -20.74
CA SER A 56 6.60 -54.02 -20.39
C SER A 56 6.36 -53.05 -21.54
N GLY A 57 6.00 -51.82 -21.18
CA GLY A 57 5.65 -50.83 -22.19
C GLY A 57 5.67 -49.43 -21.63
N ARG A 58 5.68 -48.46 -22.55
CA ARG A 58 5.53 -47.06 -22.18
C ARG A 58 4.10 -46.64 -22.40
N GLN A 59 3.52 -46.00 -21.40
CA GLN A 59 2.21 -45.40 -21.50
C GLN A 59 2.32 -43.88 -21.46
N GLU A 60 1.62 -43.23 -22.38
CA GLU A 60 1.51 -41.78 -22.46
C GLU A 60 0.08 -41.37 -22.17
N ILE A 61 -0.07 -40.42 -21.24
CA ILE A 61 -1.31 -39.68 -21.05
C ILE A 61 -1.12 -38.33 -21.70
N THR A 62 -2.09 -37.91 -22.49
CA THR A 62 -2.16 -36.57 -23.08
C THR A 62 -3.50 -35.93 -22.76
N ALA A 63 -3.49 -34.78 -22.11
CA ALA A 63 -4.64 -33.90 -22.02
C ALA A 63 -4.52 -32.78 -23.06
N ILE A 64 -5.60 -32.49 -23.77
CA ILE A 64 -5.69 -31.40 -24.73
C ILE A 64 -6.64 -30.37 -24.15
N TYR A 65 -6.10 -29.20 -23.82
CA TYR A 65 -6.85 -28.07 -23.30
C TYR A 65 -7.26 -27.15 -24.45
N ASN A 66 -8.54 -26.74 -24.46
CA ASN A 66 -9.07 -25.73 -25.36
C ASN A 66 -9.41 -24.48 -24.54
N GLU A 67 -8.72 -23.37 -24.80
CA GLU A 67 -8.87 -22.12 -24.05
C GLU A 67 -10.25 -21.47 -24.25
N ASP A 68 -10.82 -21.52 -25.46
CA ASP A 68 -12.12 -20.89 -25.77
C ASP A 68 -13.26 -21.50 -24.95
N THR A 69 -13.17 -22.80 -24.70
CA THR A 69 -14.19 -23.55 -23.94
C THR A 69 -13.79 -23.83 -22.50
N SER A 70 -12.51 -23.61 -22.16
CA SER A 70 -11.90 -24.01 -20.89
C SER A 70 -12.13 -25.50 -20.55
N LYS A 71 -12.13 -26.37 -21.56
CA LYS A 71 -12.38 -27.82 -21.41
C LYS A 71 -11.15 -28.64 -21.80
N PHE A 72 -11.04 -29.82 -21.18
CA PHE A 72 -10.02 -30.82 -21.49
C PHE A 72 -10.61 -32.01 -22.24
N SER A 73 -9.86 -32.55 -23.19
CA SER A 73 -10.03 -33.92 -23.67
C SER A 73 -8.82 -34.75 -23.27
N ILE A 74 -9.03 -36.00 -22.86
CA ILE A 74 -7.97 -36.89 -22.39
C ILE A 74 -7.79 -38.02 -23.38
N ARG A 75 -6.53 -38.28 -23.74
CA ARG A 75 -6.09 -39.42 -24.54
C ARG A 75 -5.10 -40.22 -23.73
N ILE A 76 -5.29 -41.53 -23.72
CA ILE A 76 -4.36 -42.48 -23.12
C ILE A 76 -3.91 -43.42 -24.23
N GLN A 77 -2.60 -43.58 -24.41
CA GLN A 77 -2.03 -44.42 -25.46
C GLN A 77 -0.86 -45.23 -24.90
N ARG A 78 -0.82 -46.52 -25.21
CA ARG A 78 0.31 -47.41 -24.90
C ARG A 78 1.16 -47.63 -26.15
N PHE A 79 2.48 -47.66 -25.97
CA PHE A 79 3.47 -47.88 -27.01
C PHE A 79 4.40 -49.04 -26.63
N SER A 80 4.78 -49.84 -27.62
CA SER A 80 5.84 -50.84 -27.48
C SER A 80 7.17 -50.13 -27.22
N LYS A 81 7.95 -50.60 -26.24
CA LYS A 81 9.23 -49.99 -25.87
C LYS A 81 10.29 -50.14 -26.96
N GLU A 82 10.31 -51.29 -27.63
CA GLU A 82 11.25 -51.59 -28.71
C GLU A 82 10.89 -50.83 -30.00
N SER A 83 9.68 -51.08 -30.54
CA SER A 83 9.27 -50.57 -31.85
C SER A 83 8.71 -49.14 -31.82
N GLY A 84 8.24 -48.65 -30.66
CA GLY A 84 7.58 -47.35 -30.54
C GLY A 84 6.19 -47.29 -31.19
N LEU A 85 5.67 -48.41 -31.68
CA LEU A 85 4.36 -48.49 -32.32
C LEU A 85 3.22 -48.47 -31.27
N PRO A 86 2.09 -47.79 -31.56
CA PRO A 86 0.95 -47.74 -30.67
C PRO A 86 0.20 -49.08 -30.64
N HIS A 87 -0.23 -49.51 -29.45
CA HIS A 87 -1.16 -50.64 -29.31
C HIS A 87 -2.62 -50.18 -29.49
N CYS A 88 -3.41 -50.93 -30.26
CA CYS A 88 -4.85 -50.72 -30.44
C CYS A 88 -5.68 -51.50 -29.40
N GLN A 89 -5.52 -51.25 -28.10
CA GLN A 89 -6.22 -52.02 -27.05
C GLN A 89 -6.60 -51.19 -25.80
N SER A 90 -7.53 -51.73 -25.02
CA SER A 90 -7.98 -51.30 -23.69
C SER A 90 -6.81 -50.96 -22.76
N PHE A 91 -6.91 -49.87 -21.99
CA PHE A 91 -5.87 -49.44 -21.05
C PHE A 91 -6.12 -50.02 -19.65
N SER A 92 -5.07 -50.52 -19.02
CA SER A 92 -5.07 -51.00 -17.62
C SER A 92 -3.95 -50.30 -16.88
N PHE A 93 -4.21 -49.88 -15.64
CA PHE A 93 -3.18 -49.32 -14.74
C PHE A 93 -2.74 -50.41 -13.77
N TRP A 94 -1.43 -50.59 -13.63
CA TRP A 94 -0.83 -51.53 -12.69
C TRP A 94 0.19 -50.84 -11.78
N GLY A 95 0.25 -51.26 -10.51
CA GLY A 95 1.11 -50.65 -9.49
C GLY A 95 0.88 -49.14 -9.32
N GLY A 96 1.96 -48.37 -9.13
CA GLY A 96 1.91 -46.92 -8.91
C GLY A 96 1.45 -46.07 -10.12
N SER A 97 1.17 -46.69 -11.29
CA SER A 97 0.76 -45.96 -12.49
C SER A 97 -0.62 -45.30 -12.36
N LEU A 98 -1.54 -45.90 -11.59
CA LEU A 98 -2.85 -45.30 -11.31
C LEU A 98 -2.70 -44.01 -10.49
N ILE A 99 -1.83 -44.01 -9.48
CA ILE A 99 -1.56 -42.83 -8.64
C ILE A 99 -0.96 -41.72 -9.50
N LYS A 100 -0.03 -42.05 -10.39
CA LYS A 100 0.56 -41.07 -11.33
C LYS A 100 -0.50 -40.51 -12.29
N PHE A 101 -1.46 -41.30 -12.74
CA PHE A 101 -2.58 -40.84 -13.56
C PHE A 101 -3.49 -39.89 -12.79
N ILE A 102 -3.91 -40.24 -11.57
CA ILE A 102 -4.75 -39.37 -10.72
C ILE A 102 -4.03 -38.03 -10.48
N LYS A 103 -2.76 -38.07 -10.06
CA LYS A 103 -1.94 -36.86 -9.88
C LYS A 103 -1.85 -36.01 -11.16
N PHE A 104 -1.70 -36.65 -12.32
CA PHE A 104 -1.70 -35.95 -13.60
C PHE A 104 -3.02 -35.23 -13.84
N ILE A 105 -4.17 -35.88 -13.61
CA ILE A 105 -5.49 -35.24 -13.76
C ILE A 105 -5.65 -34.07 -12.80
N GLU A 106 -5.31 -34.25 -11.51
CA GLU A 106 -5.38 -33.17 -10.51
C GLU A 106 -4.51 -31.96 -10.87
N SER A 107 -3.37 -32.21 -11.52
CA SER A 107 -2.45 -31.15 -11.93
C SER A 107 -2.98 -30.25 -13.05
N LEU A 108 -3.95 -30.72 -13.86
CA LEU A 108 -4.40 -30.00 -15.06
C LEU A 108 -4.91 -28.60 -14.71
N ASP A 109 -5.83 -28.45 -13.76
CA ASP A 109 -6.29 -27.11 -13.37
C ASP A 109 -5.36 -26.39 -12.37
N ALA A 110 -4.15 -26.90 -12.13
CA ALA A 110 -3.12 -26.20 -11.36
C ALA A 110 -2.13 -25.44 -12.26
N PHE A 111 -2.13 -25.71 -13.58
CA PHE A 111 -1.20 -25.07 -14.52
C PHE A 111 -1.68 -23.70 -14.98
N ASN A 112 -0.73 -22.80 -15.25
CA ASN A 112 -1.01 -21.50 -15.84
C ASN A 112 -0.94 -21.57 -17.38
N TYR A 113 -2.09 -21.63 -18.03
CA TYR A 113 -2.19 -21.72 -19.49
C TYR A 113 -2.00 -20.38 -20.22
N SER A 114 -1.96 -19.25 -19.53
CA SER A 114 -1.67 -17.94 -20.15
C SER A 114 -0.25 -17.85 -20.71
N ILE A 115 0.69 -18.65 -20.18
CA ILE A 115 2.07 -18.74 -20.70
C ILE A 115 2.05 -19.59 -21.97
N LYS A 116 2.30 -18.97 -23.13
CA LYS A 116 2.14 -19.61 -24.45
C LYS A 116 3.31 -20.50 -24.88
N ASP A 117 4.46 -20.41 -24.21
CA ASP A 117 5.66 -21.19 -24.52
C ASP A 117 5.59 -22.63 -23.95
N LYS A 118 6.48 -23.48 -24.44
CA LYS A 118 6.66 -24.86 -24.00
C LYS A 118 7.25 -24.88 -22.58
N ILE A 119 6.59 -25.61 -21.70
CA ILE A 119 7.01 -25.75 -20.30
C ILE A 119 7.32 -27.23 -20.02
N LYS A 120 8.37 -27.48 -19.24
CA LYS A 120 8.67 -28.80 -18.68
C LYS A 120 8.74 -28.65 -17.17
N LEU A 121 7.97 -29.46 -16.44
CA LEU A 121 7.89 -29.42 -14.98
C LEU A 121 8.37 -30.75 -14.41
N THR A 122 9.19 -30.71 -13.37
CA THR A 122 9.53 -31.90 -12.58
C THR A 122 8.34 -32.32 -11.72
N ASP A 123 8.32 -33.58 -11.25
CA ASP A 123 7.27 -34.06 -10.35
C ASP A 123 7.16 -33.21 -9.07
N GLN A 124 8.28 -32.76 -8.49
CA GLN A 124 8.30 -31.88 -7.32
C GLN A 124 7.62 -30.52 -7.60
N GLN A 125 7.84 -29.96 -8.80
CA GLN A 125 7.19 -28.71 -9.20
C GLN A 125 5.68 -28.90 -9.38
N VAL A 126 5.26 -30.04 -9.95
CA VAL A 126 3.84 -30.38 -10.09
C VAL A 126 3.18 -30.56 -8.73
N ASP A 127 3.81 -31.33 -7.82
CA ASP A 127 3.30 -31.56 -6.47
C ASP A 127 3.14 -30.22 -5.71
N GLY A 128 4.11 -29.31 -5.79
CA GLY A 128 4.02 -27.99 -5.18
C GLY A 128 2.88 -27.10 -5.74
N LEU A 129 2.54 -27.25 -7.03
CA LEU A 129 1.39 -26.56 -7.63
C LEU A 129 0.06 -27.12 -7.11
N ILE A 130 -0.07 -28.45 -7.02
CA ILE A 130 -1.25 -29.12 -6.49
C ILE A 130 -1.47 -28.76 -5.02
N GLU A 131 -0.42 -28.80 -4.19
CA GLU A 131 -0.49 -28.42 -2.77
C GLU A 131 -0.94 -26.97 -2.59
N ARG A 132 -0.39 -26.03 -3.36
CA ARG A 132 -0.81 -24.64 -3.32
C ARG A 132 -2.29 -24.47 -3.70
N LYS A 133 -2.76 -25.18 -4.74
CA LYS A 133 -4.17 -25.18 -5.16
C LYS A 133 -5.07 -25.76 -4.07
N ARG A 134 -4.71 -26.90 -3.47
CA ARG A 134 -5.46 -27.53 -2.38
C ARG A 134 -5.54 -26.64 -1.15
N LYS A 135 -4.43 -26.01 -0.76
CA LYS A 135 -4.40 -25.05 0.36
C LYS A 135 -5.31 -23.86 0.08
N LEU A 136 -5.30 -23.32 -1.15
CA LEU A 136 -6.20 -22.25 -1.55
C LEU A 136 -7.67 -22.69 -1.52
N GLN A 137 -7.99 -23.89 -2.02
CA GLN A 137 -9.35 -24.43 -1.97
C GLN A 137 -9.84 -24.70 -0.55
N GLN A 138 -8.95 -25.17 0.35
CA GLN A 138 -9.26 -25.33 1.77
C GLN A 138 -9.58 -23.98 2.42
N LEU A 139 -8.81 -22.94 2.10
CA LEU A 139 -9.06 -21.57 2.60
C LEU A 139 -10.36 -20.98 2.03
N ILE A 140 -10.65 -21.21 0.73
CA ILE A 140 -11.88 -20.73 0.09
C ILE A 140 -13.11 -21.47 0.63
N ASN A 141 -13.02 -22.76 0.95
CA ASN A 141 -14.15 -23.53 1.48
C ASN A 141 -14.35 -23.30 2.99
N ALA A 142 -13.40 -22.68 3.67
CA ALA A 142 -13.49 -22.27 5.07
C ALA A 142 -13.95 -20.80 5.23
N THR A 143 -14.71 -20.26 4.26
CA THR A 143 -14.97 -18.81 4.10
C THR A 143 -15.82 -18.11 5.16
N ASP A 144 -15.96 -18.68 6.36
CA ASP A 144 -16.38 -17.93 7.55
C ASP A 144 -15.18 -17.55 8.47
N ASP A 145 -13.98 -18.12 8.27
CA ASP A 145 -12.87 -18.09 9.25
C ASP A 145 -11.53 -17.56 8.71
N LEU A 146 -11.50 -16.82 7.59
CA LEU A 146 -10.27 -16.15 7.18
C LEU A 146 -9.95 -15.01 8.16
N SER A 147 -9.00 -15.25 9.06
CA SER A 147 -8.55 -14.21 9.98
C SER A 147 -7.95 -13.02 9.21
N SER A 148 -8.04 -11.82 9.78
CA SER A 148 -7.44 -10.61 9.22
C SER A 148 -5.94 -10.77 8.95
N THR A 149 -5.25 -11.56 9.79
CA THR A 149 -3.83 -11.89 9.65
C THR A 149 -3.54 -12.81 8.46
N GLU A 150 -4.39 -13.81 8.22
CA GLU A 150 -4.23 -14.73 7.09
C GLU A 150 -4.55 -14.02 5.77
N PHE A 151 -5.60 -13.20 5.78
CA PHE A 151 -5.90 -12.31 4.65
C PHE A 151 -4.73 -11.38 4.35
N GLU A 152 -4.15 -10.73 5.37
CA GLU A 152 -3.00 -9.85 5.19
C GLU A 152 -1.78 -10.59 4.61
N TYR A 153 -1.50 -11.80 5.10
CA TYR A 153 -0.42 -12.64 4.57
C TYR A 153 -0.64 -12.99 3.10
N ILE A 154 -1.84 -13.45 2.74
CA ILE A 154 -2.19 -13.76 1.35
C ILE A 154 -2.07 -12.50 0.50
N PHE A 155 -2.70 -11.41 0.94
CA PHE A 155 -2.72 -10.15 0.23
C PHE A 155 -1.32 -9.63 -0.01
N LYS A 156 -0.42 -9.65 0.98
CA LYS A 156 0.99 -9.21 0.83
C LYS A 156 1.73 -9.98 -0.26
N ASN A 157 1.50 -11.28 -0.37
CA ASN A 157 2.17 -12.17 -1.32
C ASN A 157 1.63 -12.09 -2.77
N LEU A 158 0.51 -11.39 -3.00
CA LEU A 158 0.01 -11.15 -4.35
C LEU A 158 0.86 -10.12 -5.11
N LYS A 159 0.97 -10.30 -6.44
CA LYS A 159 1.59 -9.29 -7.30
C LYS A 159 0.73 -8.02 -7.33
N THR A 160 1.35 -6.88 -7.60
CA THR A 160 0.64 -5.58 -7.65
C THR A 160 -0.53 -5.58 -8.63
N LYS A 161 -0.39 -6.23 -9.79
CA LYS A 161 -1.47 -6.35 -10.77
C LYS A 161 -2.68 -7.12 -10.20
N ASP A 162 -2.43 -8.22 -9.52
CA ASP A 162 -3.47 -9.08 -8.94
C ASP A 162 -4.19 -8.35 -7.79
N LYS A 163 -3.45 -7.62 -6.95
CA LYS A 163 -4.02 -6.74 -5.90
C LYS A 163 -4.98 -5.72 -6.49
N ILE A 164 -4.58 -5.04 -7.56
CA ILE A 164 -5.40 -4.02 -8.24
C ILE A 164 -6.65 -4.66 -8.86
N GLU A 165 -6.53 -5.84 -9.49
CA GLU A 165 -7.66 -6.51 -10.11
C GLU A 165 -8.70 -6.97 -9.07
N ILE A 166 -8.24 -7.54 -7.94
CA ILE A 166 -9.10 -7.87 -6.82
C ILE A 166 -9.80 -6.62 -6.30
N PHE A 167 -9.06 -5.53 -6.08
CA PHE A 167 -9.64 -4.29 -5.57
C PHE A 167 -10.70 -3.72 -6.52
N LYS A 168 -10.43 -3.71 -7.84
CA LYS A 168 -11.39 -3.27 -8.86
C LYS A 168 -12.67 -4.11 -8.89
N LYS A 169 -12.54 -5.43 -8.81
CA LYS A 169 -13.72 -6.32 -8.82
C LYS A 169 -14.60 -6.17 -7.57
N ASN A 170 -14.01 -5.79 -6.44
CA ASN A 170 -14.74 -5.61 -5.19
C ASN A 170 -15.28 -4.19 -5.01
N LEU A 171 -14.72 -3.19 -5.69
CA LEU A 171 -15.19 -1.79 -5.65
C LEU A 171 -16.67 -1.65 -6.01
N ASP A 172 -17.14 -2.41 -7.02
CA ASP A 172 -18.54 -2.37 -7.48
C ASP A 172 -19.52 -3.05 -6.50
N ILE A 173 -18.99 -3.83 -5.54
CA ILE A 173 -19.77 -4.63 -4.58
C ILE A 173 -19.76 -3.97 -3.20
N MET A 174 -18.76 -3.12 -2.91
CA MET A 174 -18.65 -2.39 -1.65
C MET A 174 -19.84 -1.43 -1.47
N SER A 175 -20.41 -1.46 -0.26
CA SER A 175 -21.34 -0.44 0.19
C SER A 175 -20.65 0.92 0.33
N LYS A 176 -21.45 1.99 0.34
CA LYS A 176 -20.96 3.35 0.58
C LYS A 176 -20.18 3.47 1.89
N VAL A 177 -20.65 2.80 2.96
CA VAL A 177 -20.01 2.81 4.29
C VAL A 177 -18.64 2.15 4.25
N GLU A 178 -18.48 1.05 3.51
CA GLU A 178 -17.18 0.37 3.36
C GLU A 178 -16.18 1.24 2.59
N ILE A 179 -16.64 1.96 1.57
CA ILE A 179 -15.82 2.93 0.82
C ILE A 179 -15.36 4.06 1.74
N GLU A 180 -16.28 4.63 2.53
CA GLU A 180 -15.96 5.69 3.51
C GLU A 180 -14.96 5.21 4.56
N ASN A 181 -15.13 3.99 5.09
CA ASN A 181 -14.17 3.38 6.02
C ASN A 181 -12.79 3.18 5.39
N PHE A 182 -12.73 2.78 4.13
CA PHE A 182 -11.46 2.61 3.41
C PHE A 182 -10.76 3.94 3.17
N GLU A 183 -11.50 4.98 2.79
CA GLU A 183 -10.98 6.34 2.66
C GLU A 183 -10.41 6.84 4.00
N ALA A 184 -11.14 6.63 5.10
CA ALA A 184 -10.67 6.99 6.44
C ALA A 184 -9.37 6.25 6.81
N ALA A 185 -9.27 4.96 6.49
CA ALA A 185 -8.06 4.16 6.73
C ALA A 185 -6.86 4.66 5.90
N ILE A 186 -7.08 5.06 4.64
CA ILE A 186 -6.06 5.70 3.81
C ILE A 186 -5.60 7.00 4.47
N LYS A 187 -6.55 7.89 4.82
CA LYS A 187 -6.26 9.17 5.47
C LYS A 187 -5.47 9.00 6.75
N GLN A 188 -5.82 8.01 7.57
CA GLN A 188 -5.08 7.69 8.79
C GLN A 188 -3.61 7.33 8.50
N LYS A 189 -3.35 6.55 7.44
CA LYS A 189 -1.99 6.19 7.03
C LYS A 189 -1.23 7.40 6.48
N GLU A 190 -1.89 8.26 5.70
CA GLU A 190 -1.33 9.51 5.20
C GLU A 190 -0.93 10.44 6.35
N TYR A 191 -1.79 10.60 7.36
CA TYR A 191 -1.51 11.43 8.53
C TYR A 191 -0.36 10.90 9.38
N LYS A 192 -0.29 9.58 9.60
CA LYS A 192 0.86 8.95 10.26
C LYS A 192 2.17 9.26 9.52
N LYS A 193 2.18 9.08 8.20
CA LYS A 193 3.35 9.40 7.38
C LYS A 193 3.70 10.89 7.45
N ALA A 194 2.70 11.78 7.44
CA ALA A 194 2.94 13.22 7.54
C ALA A 194 3.56 13.61 8.89
N ILE A 195 3.13 12.98 10.00
CA ILE A 195 3.75 13.13 11.32
C ILE A 195 5.21 12.66 11.29
N ASP A 196 5.48 11.46 10.76
CA ASP A 196 6.83 10.92 10.64
C ASP A 196 7.73 11.84 9.81
N ASP A 197 7.21 12.36 8.69
CA ASP A 197 7.90 13.34 7.84
C ASP A 197 8.21 14.62 8.65
N PHE A 198 7.28 15.11 9.47
CA PHE A 198 7.46 16.33 10.27
C PHE A 198 8.53 16.17 11.35
N GLU A 199 8.53 15.05 12.06
CA GLU A 199 9.55 14.74 13.08
C GLU A 199 10.95 14.72 12.46
N LYS A 200 11.09 14.12 11.28
CA LYS A 200 12.36 14.15 10.54
C LYS A 200 12.76 15.56 10.14
N LEU A 201 11.83 16.38 9.63
CA LEU A 201 12.13 17.77 9.27
C LEU A 201 12.61 18.57 10.49
N LEU A 202 11.97 18.37 11.65
CA LEU A 202 12.37 19.01 12.90
C LEU A 202 13.78 18.58 13.33
N GLN A 203 14.07 17.27 13.23
CA GLN A 203 15.40 16.74 13.52
C GLN A 203 16.47 17.30 12.58
N LEU A 204 16.20 17.36 11.27
CA LEU A 204 17.15 17.93 10.28
C LEU A 204 17.43 19.42 10.52
N GLU A 205 16.42 20.18 10.95
CA GLU A 205 16.59 21.58 11.34
C GLU A 205 17.46 21.73 12.60
N GLU A 206 17.31 20.82 13.56
CA GLU A 206 18.06 20.83 14.82
C GLU A 206 19.53 20.43 14.60
N ASP A 207 19.76 19.34 13.86
CA ASP A 207 21.06 18.69 13.67
C ASP A 207 22.00 19.45 12.71
N GLY A 208 21.45 20.20 11.75
CA GLY A 208 22.28 20.69 10.65
C GLY A 208 21.65 21.80 9.82
N ASN A 209 21.88 21.71 8.50
CA ASN A 209 21.32 22.65 7.53
C ASN A 209 20.28 21.91 6.70
N ILE A 210 19.02 22.03 7.14
CA ILE A 210 17.88 21.36 6.55
C ILE A 210 17.78 21.52 5.02
N VAL A 211 18.22 22.65 4.44
CA VAL A 211 18.16 22.88 2.98
C VAL A 211 19.04 21.90 2.22
N PHE A 212 20.23 21.58 2.75
CA PHE A 212 21.12 20.59 2.15
C PHE A 212 20.73 19.17 2.57
N ASP A 213 20.39 18.97 3.83
CA ASP A 213 20.20 17.63 4.38
C ASP A 213 18.91 16.97 3.86
N ILE A 214 17.84 17.74 3.63
CA ILE A 214 16.58 17.21 3.10
C ILE A 214 16.73 16.51 1.73
N GLN A 215 17.72 16.92 0.92
CA GLN A 215 17.99 16.32 -0.39
C GLN A 215 18.49 14.87 -0.28
N LYS A 216 19.04 14.49 0.88
CA LYS A 216 19.49 13.12 1.17
C LYS A 216 18.34 12.19 1.53
N HIS A 217 17.14 12.73 1.78
CA HIS A 217 15.95 11.99 2.19
C HIS A 217 14.89 12.03 1.09
N SER A 218 14.89 11.00 0.23
CA SER A 218 14.00 10.91 -0.94
C SER A 218 12.53 11.17 -0.61
N GLU A 219 12.06 10.72 0.56
CA GLU A 219 10.69 10.86 1.03
C GLU A 219 10.30 12.30 1.42
N LEU A 220 11.28 13.16 1.74
CA LEU A 220 11.08 14.55 2.17
C LEU A 220 11.29 15.57 1.04
N THR A 221 11.84 15.16 -0.10
CA THR A 221 12.15 16.05 -1.23
C THR A 221 10.97 16.86 -1.74
N LYS A 222 9.73 16.37 -1.57
CA LYS A 222 8.49 17.11 -1.85
C LYS A 222 8.32 18.40 -1.05
N TYR A 223 9.04 18.56 0.06
CA TYR A 223 9.03 19.78 0.89
C TYR A 223 10.25 20.67 0.64
N PHE A 224 11.15 20.30 -0.27
CA PHE A 224 12.37 21.05 -0.54
C PHE A 224 12.08 22.50 -0.95
N ALA A 225 12.75 23.44 -0.30
CA ALA A 225 12.78 24.84 -0.65
C ALA A 225 14.15 25.43 -0.29
N GLY A 226 14.55 26.49 -0.99
CA GLY A 226 15.84 27.15 -0.78
C GLY A 226 15.96 27.91 0.56
N GLN A 227 14.92 27.91 1.39
CA GLN A 227 14.90 28.56 2.70
C GLN A 227 14.27 27.61 3.74
N PRO A 228 14.88 27.46 4.93
CA PRO A 228 14.37 26.56 5.98
C PRO A 228 12.91 26.83 6.35
N GLU A 229 12.53 28.09 6.54
CA GLU A 229 11.15 28.47 6.89
C GLU A 229 10.14 28.02 5.83
N LYS A 230 10.51 28.13 4.55
CA LYS A 230 9.66 27.71 3.43
C LYS A 230 9.45 26.20 3.38
N ILE A 231 10.43 25.40 3.81
CA ILE A 231 10.28 23.94 3.93
C ILE A 231 9.14 23.60 4.89
N PHE A 232 9.15 24.24 6.07
CA PHE A 232 8.09 24.07 7.07
C PHE A 232 6.75 24.64 6.60
N GLN A 233 6.76 25.76 5.86
CA GLN A 233 5.55 26.31 5.27
C GLN A 233 4.90 25.31 4.28
N ILE A 234 5.68 24.70 3.39
CA ILE A 234 5.15 23.71 2.43
C ILE A 234 4.59 22.50 3.19
N TRP A 235 5.27 22.04 4.24
CA TRP A 235 4.73 20.96 5.07
C TRP A 235 3.38 21.34 5.71
N LEU A 236 3.26 22.53 6.31
CA LEU A 236 2.03 23.01 6.94
C LEU A 236 0.90 23.20 5.93
N GLU A 237 1.19 23.78 4.76
CA GLU A 237 0.20 23.97 3.70
C GLU A 237 -0.38 22.65 3.18
N ASN A 238 0.42 21.58 3.18
CA ASN A 238 -0.02 20.24 2.81
C ASN A 238 -0.74 19.50 3.95
N ASN A 239 -0.66 20.01 5.19
CA ASN A 239 -1.10 19.32 6.40
C ASN A 239 -1.95 20.22 7.30
N LEU A 240 -2.85 21.03 6.74
CA LEU A 240 -3.71 21.96 7.50
C LEU A 240 -4.57 21.27 8.58
N TRP A 241 -4.82 19.96 8.44
CA TRP A 241 -5.55 19.15 9.42
C TRP A 241 -4.93 19.17 10.83
N VAL A 242 -3.66 19.54 10.98
CA VAL A 242 -2.99 19.64 12.29
C VAL A 242 -3.54 20.76 13.18
N PHE A 243 -4.29 21.70 12.60
CA PHE A 243 -5.04 22.72 13.33
C PHE A 243 -6.43 22.23 13.77
N GLY A 244 -6.79 20.97 13.48
CA GLY A 244 -8.10 20.42 13.80
C GLY A 244 -9.23 21.06 12.99
N VAL A 245 -10.36 21.30 13.65
CA VAL A 245 -11.57 21.90 13.05
C VAL A 245 -11.58 23.43 13.15
N GLU A 246 -10.51 24.04 13.67
CA GLU A 246 -10.40 25.49 13.84
C GLU A 246 -10.56 26.21 12.50
N TYR A 247 -9.95 25.66 11.45
CA TYR A 247 -9.96 26.23 10.11
C TYR A 247 -10.64 25.31 9.11
N TYR A 248 -11.50 25.88 8.26
CA TYR A 248 -12.22 25.10 7.25
C TYR A 248 -11.83 25.48 5.82
N LYS A 249 -11.18 26.64 5.61
CA LYS A 249 -10.79 27.12 4.28
C LYS A 249 -9.48 27.89 4.31
N LYS A 250 -8.61 27.62 3.34
CA LYS A 250 -7.43 28.45 3.01
C LYS A 250 -7.78 29.39 1.86
N HIS A 251 -7.43 30.66 1.99
CA HIS A 251 -7.60 31.65 0.94
C HIS A 251 -6.36 31.76 0.04
N SER A 252 -6.57 32.11 -1.24
CA SER A 252 -5.48 32.27 -2.21
C SER A 252 -4.83 33.64 -2.18
N PHE A 253 -5.49 34.65 -1.60
CA PHE A 253 -4.88 35.97 -1.42
C PHE A 253 -3.91 35.95 -0.25
N SER A 254 -2.80 36.67 -0.39
CA SER A 254 -1.80 36.84 0.67
C SER A 254 -1.55 38.29 1.03
N VAL A 255 -1.93 39.26 0.18
CA VAL A 255 -1.77 40.68 0.46
C VAL A 255 -2.78 41.11 1.52
N ILE A 256 -2.28 41.63 2.64
CA ILE A 256 -3.08 41.98 3.82
C ILE A 256 -3.12 43.48 4.11
N SER A 257 -2.49 44.30 3.28
CA SER A 257 -2.36 45.75 3.47
C SER A 257 -2.19 46.51 2.17
N SER A 258 -2.40 47.82 2.21
CA SER A 258 -2.18 48.73 1.08
C SER A 258 -0.70 48.89 0.70
N ASP A 259 0.22 48.66 1.63
CA ASP A 259 1.67 48.70 1.37
C ASP A 259 2.22 47.41 0.73
N GLY A 260 1.35 46.43 0.44
CA GLY A 260 1.72 45.19 -0.21
C GLY A 260 2.29 44.11 0.72
N SER A 261 2.19 44.30 2.06
CA SER A 261 2.58 43.27 3.03
C SER A 261 1.79 41.99 2.79
N LYS A 262 2.47 40.84 2.96
CA LYS A 262 1.89 39.51 2.72
C LYS A 262 1.97 38.64 3.96
N ALA A 263 0.88 37.92 4.24
CA ALA A 263 0.85 36.85 5.22
C ALA A 263 1.33 35.53 4.59
N ASP A 264 1.87 34.62 5.41
CA ASP A 264 2.28 33.29 4.94
C ASP A 264 1.09 32.42 4.58
N LEU A 265 0.08 32.37 5.46
CA LEU A 265 -1.23 31.77 5.15
C LEU A 265 -2.37 32.68 5.63
N VAL A 266 -3.46 32.64 4.87
CA VAL A 266 -4.73 33.27 5.23
C VAL A 266 -5.77 32.17 5.34
N MET A 267 -6.31 32.00 6.55
CA MET A 267 -7.23 30.92 6.91
C MET A 267 -8.57 31.50 7.34
N GLU A 268 -9.65 30.76 7.06
CA GLU A 268 -10.98 31.08 7.55
C GLU A 268 -11.40 30.06 8.61
N THR A 269 -11.84 30.58 9.75
CA THR A 269 -12.35 29.80 10.88
C THR A 269 -13.79 29.38 10.66
N ALA A 270 -14.26 28.34 11.36
CA ALA A 270 -15.61 27.79 11.16
C ALA A 270 -16.76 28.79 11.36
N ASP A 271 -16.54 29.85 12.14
CA ASP A 271 -17.47 30.98 12.35
C ASP A 271 -17.35 32.09 11.30
N GLY A 272 -16.52 31.89 10.26
CA GLY A 272 -16.40 32.78 9.11
C GLY A 272 -15.45 33.96 9.29
N PHE A 273 -14.55 33.91 10.29
CA PHE A 273 -13.54 34.95 10.52
C PHE A 273 -12.22 34.62 9.85
N ILE A 274 -11.46 35.66 9.50
CA ILE A 274 -10.15 35.53 8.87
C ILE A 274 -9.06 35.57 9.93
N ASN A 275 -8.26 34.51 9.97
CA ASN A 275 -7.03 34.43 10.74
C ASN A 275 -5.82 34.36 9.81
N LEU A 276 -4.77 35.07 10.17
CA LEU A 276 -3.48 34.93 9.51
C LEU A 276 -2.65 33.89 10.25
N ILE A 277 -1.83 33.15 9.52
CA ILE A 277 -0.75 32.36 10.09
C ILE A 277 0.56 33.02 9.67
N GLU A 278 1.35 33.41 10.65
CA GLU A 278 2.72 33.88 10.47
C GLU A 278 3.68 32.78 10.94
N LEU A 279 4.61 32.39 10.08
CA LEU A 279 5.56 31.33 10.36
C LEU A 279 6.94 31.91 10.67
N LYS A 280 7.59 31.33 11.66
CA LYS A 280 9.00 31.50 11.95
C LYS A 280 9.63 30.13 12.14
N ARG A 281 10.95 30.04 11.96
CA ARG A 281 11.67 28.77 12.04
C ARG A 281 11.51 28.05 13.40
N PRO A 282 11.63 26.71 13.44
CA PRO A 282 11.72 25.98 14.70
C PRO A 282 13.02 26.29 15.44
N LYS A 283 14.15 26.37 14.73
CA LYS A 283 15.46 26.73 15.29
C LYS A 283 15.69 28.22 15.15
N LEU A 284 15.67 28.90 16.29
CA LEU A 284 15.91 30.35 16.41
C LEU A 284 17.40 30.63 16.70
N GLN A 285 17.83 31.89 16.60
CA GLN A 285 19.19 32.27 17.00
C GLN A 285 19.35 32.17 18.53
N TYR A 286 18.28 32.51 19.25
CA TYR A 286 18.17 32.38 20.70
C TYR A 286 16.92 31.57 21.03
N GLU A 287 16.94 30.85 22.15
CA GLU A 287 15.74 30.22 22.70
C GLU A 287 14.60 31.24 22.86
N LEU A 288 13.36 30.78 23.04
CA LEU A 288 12.21 31.68 23.14
C LEU A 288 12.31 32.61 24.37
N PHE A 289 12.87 32.13 25.48
CA PHE A 289 13.00 32.90 26.72
C PHE A 289 14.43 32.93 27.25
N ASN A 290 14.77 34.04 27.89
CA ASN A 290 15.89 34.15 28.82
C ASN A 290 15.34 34.19 30.25
N TYR A 291 16.18 33.79 31.21
CA TYR A 291 15.86 33.89 32.63
C TYR A 291 16.62 35.05 33.28
N ASP A 292 15.88 35.95 33.94
CA ASP A 292 16.47 36.98 34.81
C ASP A 292 16.49 36.48 36.26
N SER A 293 17.70 36.21 36.76
CA SER A 293 17.92 35.76 38.13
C SER A 293 17.56 36.79 39.20
N SER A 294 17.60 38.08 38.86
CA SER A 294 17.34 39.19 39.80
C SER A 294 15.85 39.27 40.14
N HIS A 295 14.99 39.13 39.13
CA HIS A 295 13.54 39.21 39.27
C HIS A 295 12.85 37.84 39.23
N ARG A 296 13.65 36.76 39.06
CA ARG A 296 13.20 35.36 39.01
C ARG A 296 12.08 35.14 38.00
N ASN A 297 12.23 35.69 36.80
CA ASN A 297 11.23 35.60 35.75
C ASN A 297 11.85 35.28 34.39
N TYR A 298 11.02 34.74 33.52
CA TYR A 298 11.36 34.53 32.12
C TYR A 298 10.85 35.69 31.29
N TYR A 299 11.66 36.15 30.34
CA TYR A 299 11.31 37.21 29.41
C TYR A 299 11.66 36.81 27.97
N PRO A 300 10.86 37.24 26.98
CA PRO A 300 11.06 36.82 25.60
C PRO A 300 12.40 37.33 25.07
N THR A 301 13.07 36.48 24.29
CA THR A 301 14.31 36.88 23.62
C THR A 301 14.04 37.85 22.47
N LYS A 302 15.12 38.34 21.85
CA LYS A 302 15.04 39.28 20.73
C LYS A 302 14.21 38.72 19.58
N ASP A 303 14.51 37.52 19.11
CA ASP A 303 13.83 36.89 17.97
C ASP A 303 12.34 36.69 18.25
N PHE A 304 12.01 36.25 19.47
CA PHE A 304 10.63 36.05 19.86
C PHE A 304 9.87 37.39 19.96
N SER A 305 10.47 38.40 20.59
CA SER A 305 9.91 39.75 20.70
C SER A 305 9.70 40.40 19.33
N GLN A 306 10.66 40.25 18.41
CA GLN A 306 10.55 40.76 17.04
C GLN A 306 9.40 40.10 16.27
N SER A 307 9.24 38.79 16.42
CA SER A 307 8.16 38.02 15.78
C SER A 307 6.78 38.43 16.30
N ILE A 308 6.65 38.64 17.62
CA ILE A 308 5.42 39.17 18.23
C ILE A 308 5.14 40.58 17.70
N SER A 309 6.14 41.46 17.66
CA SER A 309 5.98 42.82 17.13
C SER A 309 5.57 42.82 15.66
N GLN A 310 6.09 41.90 14.84
CA GLN A 310 5.69 41.76 13.45
C GLN A 310 4.21 41.37 13.34
N CYS A 311 3.74 40.43 14.17
CA CYS A 311 2.33 40.05 14.23
C CYS A 311 1.45 41.24 14.61
N LEU A 312 1.81 42.00 15.64
CA LEU A 312 1.03 43.18 16.04
C LEU A 312 0.92 44.24 14.92
N ILE A 313 2.01 44.43 14.15
CA ILE A 313 1.99 45.33 12.99
C ILE A 313 1.08 44.77 11.88
N TYR A 314 1.12 43.47 11.62
CA TYR A 314 0.27 42.83 10.60
C TYR A 314 -1.20 42.88 10.99
N LEU A 315 -1.51 42.70 12.29
CA LEU A 315 -2.85 42.80 12.82
C LEU A 315 -3.40 44.21 12.61
N LYS A 316 -2.64 45.23 13.01
CA LYS A 316 -2.99 46.63 12.80
C LYS A 316 -3.24 46.93 11.31
N ARG A 317 -2.33 46.50 10.43
CA ARG A 317 -2.44 46.70 8.97
C ARG A 317 -3.69 46.05 8.39
N LEU A 318 -4.00 44.84 8.84
CA LEU A 318 -5.19 44.11 8.42
C LEU A 318 -6.47 44.81 8.87
N GLU A 319 -6.49 45.35 10.09
CA GLU A 319 -7.60 46.17 10.58
C GLU A 319 -7.80 47.44 9.76
N GLU A 320 -6.72 48.14 9.39
CA GLU A 320 -6.77 49.34 8.54
C GLU A 320 -7.23 49.03 7.10
N PHE A 321 -6.84 47.86 6.56
CA PHE A 321 -7.15 47.46 5.19
C PHE A 321 -8.42 46.61 5.06
N LYS A 322 -9.07 46.30 6.17
CA LYS A 322 -10.25 45.44 6.30
C LYS A 322 -11.33 45.72 5.25
N THR A 323 -11.83 46.95 5.17
CA THR A 323 -12.97 47.30 4.30
C THR A 323 -12.67 46.99 2.83
N THR A 324 -11.43 47.23 2.41
CA THR A 324 -10.97 46.96 1.05
C THR A 324 -10.87 45.46 0.80
N LEU A 325 -10.33 44.69 1.75
CA LEU A 325 -10.27 43.23 1.66
C LEU A 325 -11.65 42.60 1.63
N GLU A 326 -12.56 43.02 2.50
CA GLU A 326 -13.93 42.49 2.55
C GLU A 326 -14.64 42.71 1.21
N LYS A 327 -14.49 43.90 0.61
CA LYS A 327 -15.05 44.22 -0.71
C LYS A 327 -14.44 43.37 -1.83
N ASN A 328 -13.12 43.20 -1.82
CA ASN A 328 -12.40 42.52 -2.90
C ASN A 328 -12.54 41.00 -2.83
N GLN A 329 -12.63 40.43 -1.62
CA GLN A 329 -12.62 38.99 -1.38
C GLN A 329 -14.01 38.41 -1.10
N GLN A 330 -15.05 39.24 -0.94
CA GLN A 330 -16.39 38.82 -0.54
C GLN A 330 -16.39 38.00 0.77
N THR A 331 -15.48 38.34 1.68
CA THR A 331 -15.37 37.72 3.01
C THR A 331 -15.60 38.76 4.09
N LYS A 332 -16.00 38.33 5.29
CA LYS A 332 -16.17 39.22 6.43
C LYS A 332 -14.97 39.06 7.36
N ILE A 333 -14.30 40.15 7.67
CA ILE A 333 -13.10 40.18 8.53
C ILE A 333 -13.50 40.80 9.85
N LEU A 334 -14.14 40.04 10.73
CA LEU A 334 -14.44 40.51 12.09
C LEU A 334 -13.36 40.01 13.04
N ARG A 335 -12.73 40.94 13.79
CA ARG A 335 -11.71 40.66 14.80
C ARG A 335 -10.62 39.70 14.28
N PRO A 336 -9.83 40.13 13.28
CA PRO A 336 -8.77 39.28 12.75
C PRO A 336 -7.83 38.81 13.86
N MET A 337 -7.34 37.58 13.76
CA MET A 337 -6.31 37.07 14.65
C MET A 337 -5.09 36.60 13.86
N ILE A 338 -3.94 36.57 14.51
CA ILE A 338 -2.71 36.01 13.94
C ILE A 338 -2.25 34.85 14.80
N LYS A 339 -2.06 33.69 14.19
CA LYS A 339 -1.40 32.54 14.82
C LYS A 339 0.07 32.57 14.42
N LEU A 340 0.93 32.91 15.38
CA LEU A 340 2.38 32.85 15.25
C LEU A 340 2.85 31.43 15.52
N ILE A 341 3.41 30.78 14.51
CA ILE A 341 4.08 29.48 14.64
C ILE A 341 5.58 29.74 14.80
N ILE A 342 6.15 29.41 15.96
CA ILE A 342 7.55 29.73 16.25
C ILE A 342 8.19 28.78 17.27
N GLY A 343 9.44 28.42 17.02
CA GLY A 343 10.29 27.80 18.04
C GLY A 343 9.90 26.38 18.44
N ARG A 344 10.77 25.76 19.22
CA ARG A 344 10.58 24.45 19.85
C ARG A 344 10.32 24.64 21.34
N THR A 345 9.52 23.76 21.93
CA THR A 345 9.20 23.73 23.36
C THR A 345 9.39 22.34 23.97
N ASN A 346 10.03 21.42 23.24
CA ASN A 346 10.37 20.06 23.70
C ASN A 346 11.21 20.07 24.99
N ASN A 347 12.10 21.06 25.16
CA ASN A 347 13.01 21.16 26.29
C ASN A 347 12.54 22.14 27.39
N PHE A 348 11.32 22.68 27.28
CA PHE A 348 10.82 23.65 28.26
C PHE A 348 10.58 23.03 29.63
N SER A 349 11.10 23.72 30.65
CA SER A 349 10.74 23.56 32.06
C SER A 349 9.26 23.89 32.33
N SER A 350 8.78 23.56 33.54
CA SER A 350 7.45 23.96 34.01
C SER A 350 7.26 25.47 34.02
N GLU A 351 8.31 26.20 34.40
CA GLU A 351 8.36 27.64 34.56
C GLU A 351 8.35 28.34 33.19
N GLU A 352 9.09 27.84 32.20
CA GLU A 352 9.03 28.34 30.82
C GLU A 352 7.67 28.11 30.18
N LYS A 353 7.04 26.95 30.43
CA LYS A 353 5.66 26.67 30.00
C LYS A 353 4.68 27.66 30.65
N GLN A 354 4.87 27.99 31.92
CA GLN A 354 4.06 28.99 32.61
C GLN A 354 4.28 30.39 32.01
N ALA A 355 5.53 30.79 31.76
CA ALA A 355 5.87 32.05 31.14
C ALA A 355 5.25 32.21 29.74
N LEU A 356 5.30 31.16 28.91
CA LEU A 356 4.66 31.15 27.60
C LEU A 356 3.13 31.30 27.73
N ARG A 357 2.49 30.59 28.67
CA ARG A 357 1.04 30.73 28.90
C ARG A 357 0.65 32.13 29.34
N LEU A 358 1.42 32.73 30.27
CA LEU A 358 1.19 34.10 30.73
C LEU A 358 1.33 35.10 29.58
N LEU A 359 2.40 35.01 28.80
CA LEU A 359 2.62 35.85 27.63
C LEU A 359 1.48 35.71 26.62
N LYS A 360 1.11 34.48 26.26
CA LYS A 360 -0.03 34.21 25.37
C LYS A 360 -1.33 34.85 25.87
N SER A 361 -1.62 34.74 27.18
CA SER A 361 -2.83 35.31 27.76
C SER A 361 -2.87 36.84 27.73
N SER A 362 -1.70 37.50 27.65
CA SER A 362 -1.59 38.96 27.58
C SER A 362 -1.70 39.54 26.16
N LEU A 363 -1.56 38.71 25.12
CA LEU A 363 -1.54 39.15 23.73
C LEU A 363 -2.93 39.05 23.10
N HIS A 364 -3.63 40.18 23.02
CA HIS A 364 -4.91 40.25 22.33
C HIS A 364 -4.72 40.16 20.81
N GLY A 365 -5.42 39.21 20.17
CA GLY A 365 -5.39 39.03 18.72
C GLY A 365 -4.18 38.26 18.17
N VAL A 366 -3.24 37.84 19.02
CA VAL A 366 -2.10 37.00 18.62
C VAL A 366 -2.10 35.71 19.45
N ASP A 367 -2.31 34.58 18.79
CA ASP A 367 -2.07 33.25 19.37
C ASP A 367 -0.66 32.78 19.01
N ILE A 368 0.00 32.05 19.91
CA ILE A 368 1.36 31.56 19.71
C ILE A 368 1.36 30.04 19.86
N ILE A 369 1.89 29.33 18.87
CA ILE A 369 1.99 27.88 18.90
C ILE A 369 3.42 27.46 18.52
N SER A 370 3.98 26.51 19.26
CA SER A 370 5.29 25.94 18.92
C SER A 370 5.15 24.77 17.95
N TYR A 371 6.25 24.43 17.28
CA TYR A 371 6.30 23.25 16.43
C TYR A 371 6.01 21.95 17.19
N ASP A 372 6.40 21.87 18.46
CA ASP A 372 6.07 20.73 19.33
C ASP A 372 4.58 20.65 19.66
N GLN A 373 3.90 21.79 19.85
CA GLN A 373 2.46 21.79 20.06
C GLN A 373 1.72 21.38 18.78
N ILE A 374 2.19 21.78 17.58
CA ILE A 374 1.65 21.29 16.30
C ILE A 374 1.82 19.77 16.20
N LEU A 375 3.03 19.26 16.48
CA LEU A 375 3.31 17.82 16.46
C LEU A 375 2.42 17.07 17.47
N TYR A 376 2.24 17.63 18.67
CA TYR A 376 1.36 17.07 19.68
C TYR A 376 -0.09 17.01 19.20
N ASN A 377 -0.64 18.11 18.68
CA ASN A 377 -2.00 18.16 18.15
C ASN A 377 -2.20 17.14 17.03
N ALA A 378 -1.23 17.04 16.11
CA ALA A 378 -1.25 16.06 15.03
C ALA A 378 -1.32 14.62 15.55
N LYS A 379 -0.48 14.29 16.54
CA LYS A 379 -0.48 12.97 17.21
C LYS A 379 -1.79 12.69 17.93
N GLN A 380 -2.38 13.68 18.61
CA GLN A 380 -3.67 13.53 19.28
C GLN A 380 -4.79 13.25 18.27
N ILE A 381 -4.86 14.02 17.19
CA ILE A 381 -5.84 13.81 16.11
C ILE A 381 -5.73 12.37 15.58
N VAL A 382 -4.53 11.90 15.26
CA VAL A 382 -4.32 10.52 14.76
C VAL A 382 -4.67 9.46 15.82
N SER A 383 -4.47 9.76 17.10
CA SER A 383 -4.79 8.84 18.20
C SER A 383 -6.28 8.58 18.35
N PHE A 384 -7.16 9.53 18.04
CA PHE A 384 -8.61 9.32 18.04
C PHE A 384 -9.07 8.27 17.02
N TYR A 385 -8.28 8.04 15.97
CA TYR A 385 -8.55 6.99 14.97
C TYR A 385 -7.94 5.63 15.35
N LYS A 386 -7.23 5.52 16.48
CA LYS A 386 -6.84 4.21 17.01
C LYS A 386 -8.06 3.65 17.75
N LEU A 387 -8.53 2.49 17.33
CA LEU A 387 -9.56 1.76 18.08
C LEU A 387 -9.11 1.63 19.55
N PRO A 388 -10.03 1.81 20.53
CA PRO A 388 -9.73 1.46 21.92
C PRO A 388 -9.22 0.01 21.94
N SER A 389 -8.02 -0.17 22.47
CA SER A 389 -7.41 -1.48 22.68
C SER A 389 -8.20 -2.32 23.66
#